data_AF-A0A518GZP4-F1
#
_entry.id   AF-A0A518GZP4-F1
#
_cell.length_a   1.000
_cell.length_b   1.000
_cell.length_c   1.000
_cell.angle_alpha   90.00
_cell.angle_beta   90.00
_cell.angle_gamma   90.00
#
_symmetry.space_group_name_H-M   'P 1'
#
loop_
_entity.id
_entity.type
_entity.pdbx_description
1 polymer ?
#
loop_
_entity_poly.entity_id
_entity_poly.type
_entity_poly.pdbx_seq_one_letter_code
_entity_poly.pdbx_strand_id
1 'polypeptide(L)'
;MKGCAKVGCLGLLGVVLLGVIISAFEGPAGRDAGRPAPPPAAPSPTAVGVLSGRFAGNPPSDRIELAMTPVLAAYDLPEDEEHRLRVGSVLIALREESGIPEILLLEYMGRHPFPGVTFAEAAALAAVAYKVDHPGASGGG
;
A
#
# COMPACT_ATOMS: atom_id res chain seq x y z
N MET A 1 50.63 1.50 9.60
CA MET A 1 50.45 2.34 8.38
C MET A 1 50.35 1.42 7.18
N LYS A 2 49.14 1.22 6.63
CA LYS A 2 48.92 0.68 5.27
C LYS A 2 47.43 0.79 4.89
N GLY A 3 47.13 1.83 4.10
CA GLY A 3 46.20 1.80 2.97
C GLY A 3 44.71 1.58 3.21
N CYS A 4 44.01 2.59 3.75
CA CYS A 4 42.59 2.79 3.47
C CYS A 4 42.46 3.67 2.21
N ALA A 5 41.98 3.10 1.11
CA ALA A 5 41.33 3.85 0.03
C ALA A 5 40.64 2.85 -0.91
N LYS A 6 39.33 2.68 -0.76
CA LYS A 6 38.49 2.17 -1.83
C LYS A 6 37.34 3.15 -2.00
N VAL A 7 37.65 4.19 -2.78
CA VAL A 7 36.68 5.06 -3.43
C VAL A 7 36.00 4.21 -4.49
N GLY A 8 34.70 4.03 -4.35
CA GLY A 8 33.85 3.34 -5.31
C GLY A 8 32.48 3.99 -5.31
N CYS A 9 32.35 5.02 -6.14
CA CYS A 9 31.10 5.68 -6.47
C CYS A 9 30.05 4.66 -6.95
N LEU A 10 29.13 4.26 -6.07
CA LEU A 10 27.75 3.96 -6.49
C LEU A 10 27.01 5.30 -6.32
N GLY A 11 26.84 6.09 -7.37
CA GLY A 11 26.02 5.68 -8.51
C GLY A 11 24.59 6.15 -8.22
N LEU A 12 24.44 7.47 -8.11
CA LEU A 12 23.17 8.19 -8.20
C LEU A 12 22.45 7.74 -9.47
N LEU A 13 21.54 6.78 -9.36
CA LEU A 13 20.65 6.39 -10.45
C LEU A 13 19.36 5.81 -9.85
N GLY A 14 18.63 6.67 -9.14
CA GLY A 14 17.35 6.30 -8.52
C GLY A 14 16.32 7.42 -8.54
N VAL A 15 16.48 8.39 -9.45
CA VAL A 15 15.53 9.49 -9.63
C VAL A 15 15.32 9.62 -11.13
N VAL A 16 14.06 9.78 -11.54
CA VAL A 16 13.55 9.91 -12.92
C VAL A 16 12.99 8.60 -13.49
N LEU A 17 11.85 8.14 -12.94
CA LEU A 17 10.80 7.50 -13.76
C LEU A 17 9.42 7.57 -13.07
N LEU A 18 9.06 8.75 -12.55
CA LEU A 18 7.69 9.03 -12.07
C LEU A 18 7.12 10.26 -12.79
N GLY A 19 7.15 10.20 -14.11
CA GLY A 19 6.54 11.19 -14.99
C GLY A 19 5.92 10.46 -16.16
N VAL A 20 4.73 10.87 -16.56
CA VAL A 20 3.92 10.37 -17.69
C VAL A 20 2.89 9.30 -17.32
N ILE A 21 1.85 9.69 -16.56
CA ILE A 21 0.44 9.29 -16.84
C ILE A 21 -0.50 10.46 -16.47
N ILE A 22 -0.37 11.59 -17.17
CA ILE A 22 -1.47 12.55 -17.29
C ILE A 22 -1.60 12.86 -18.78
N SER A 23 -2.31 12.00 -19.50
CA SER A 23 -2.71 12.28 -20.87
C SER A 23 -4.19 11.95 -21.04
N ALA A 24 -4.89 12.95 -21.61
CA ALA A 24 -6.23 12.89 -22.18
C ALA A 24 -7.41 12.89 -21.20
N PHE A 25 -7.57 14.02 -20.49
CA PHE A 25 -8.91 14.56 -20.23
C PHE A 25 -9.25 15.50 -21.41
N GLU A 26 -9.69 14.93 -22.53
CA GLU A 26 -10.20 15.68 -23.67
C GLU A 26 -11.67 15.29 -23.86
N GLY A 27 -12.56 16.14 -23.37
CA GLY A 27 -13.99 15.99 -23.58
C GLY A 27 -14.39 16.54 -24.94
N PRO A 28 -15.29 15.87 -25.67
CA PRO A 28 -16.11 16.54 -26.66
C PRO A 28 -17.46 16.87 -26.03
N ALA A 29 -17.75 18.17 -25.94
CA ALA A 29 -19.11 18.68 -25.83
C ALA A 29 -19.85 18.38 -27.14
N GLY A 30 -20.47 17.18 -27.21
CA GLY A 30 -21.28 16.73 -28.33
C GLY A 30 -22.74 16.63 -27.93
N ARG A 31 -23.57 17.48 -28.54
CA ARG A 31 -25.03 17.44 -28.47
C ARG A 31 -25.53 16.07 -28.95
N ASP A 32 -26.36 15.39 -28.17
CA ASP A 32 -27.16 14.26 -28.66
C ASP A 32 -28.54 14.30 -28.00
N ALA A 33 -29.53 14.73 -28.77
CA ALA A 33 -30.93 14.61 -28.44
C ALA A 33 -31.34 13.15 -28.65
N GLY A 34 -31.79 12.47 -27.58
CA GLY A 34 -32.50 11.19 -27.71
C GLY A 34 -31.69 9.91 -27.47
N ARG A 35 -30.56 9.95 -26.76
CA ARG A 35 -29.87 8.74 -26.33
C ARG A 35 -30.58 8.15 -25.09
N PRO A 36 -30.99 6.87 -25.09
CA PRO A 36 -31.45 6.23 -23.86
C PRO A 36 -30.36 6.40 -22.80
N ALA A 37 -30.77 6.72 -21.56
CA ALA A 37 -29.84 6.92 -20.46
C ALA A 37 -28.84 5.76 -20.43
N PRO A 38 -27.53 6.03 -20.31
CA PRO A 38 -26.58 4.95 -20.12
C PRO A 38 -27.07 4.10 -18.94
N PRO A 39 -26.93 2.76 -19.00
CA PRO A 39 -27.25 1.93 -17.85
C PRO A 39 -26.53 2.52 -16.63
N PRO A 40 -27.14 2.46 -15.43
CA PRO A 40 -26.52 3.01 -14.24
C PRO A 40 -25.09 2.52 -14.18
N ALA A 41 -24.14 3.47 -14.10
CA ALA A 41 -22.73 3.17 -14.06
C ALA A 41 -22.52 2.09 -12.99
N ALA A 42 -21.79 1.03 -13.33
CA ALA A 42 -21.45 -0.01 -12.38
C ALA A 42 -20.87 0.65 -11.12
N PRO A 43 -21.21 0.17 -9.91
CA PRO A 43 -20.68 0.75 -8.69
C PRO A 43 -19.15 0.77 -8.78
N SER A 44 -18.56 1.94 -8.55
CA SER A 44 -17.11 2.08 -8.51
C SER A 44 -16.56 1.14 -7.44
N PRO A 45 -15.48 0.39 -7.71
CA PRO A 45 -14.92 -0.53 -6.74
C PRO A 45 -14.43 0.27 -5.53
N THR A 46 -14.86 -0.12 -4.33
CA THR A 46 -14.42 0.51 -3.09
C THR A 46 -12.93 0.27 -2.87
N ALA A 47 -12.24 1.16 -2.14
CA ALA A 47 -10.82 1.00 -1.82
C ALA A 47 -10.49 -0.40 -1.26
N VAL A 48 -11.29 -0.90 -0.31
CA VAL A 48 -11.13 -2.25 0.27
C VAL A 48 -11.40 -3.38 -0.74
N GLY A 49 -12.26 -3.15 -1.73
CA GLY A 49 -12.47 -4.07 -2.85
C GLY A 49 -11.26 -4.13 -3.78
N VAL A 50 -10.64 -2.99 -4.07
CA VAL A 50 -9.40 -2.92 -4.86
C VAL A 50 -8.25 -3.60 -4.13
N LEU A 51 -8.11 -3.39 -2.82
CA LEU A 51 -7.06 -4.00 -2.00
C LEU A 51 -7.25 -5.52 -1.87
N SER A 52 -8.49 -6.00 -1.77
CA SER A 52 -8.81 -7.42 -1.74
C SER A 52 -8.23 -8.18 -2.92
N GLY A 53 -8.26 -7.61 -4.13
CA GLY A 53 -7.66 -8.24 -5.31
C GLY A 53 -6.14 -8.12 -5.41
N ARG A 54 -5.48 -7.37 -4.53
CA ARG A 54 -4.02 -7.11 -4.57
C ARG A 54 -3.26 -7.69 -3.39
N PHE A 55 -3.93 -7.84 -2.25
CA PHE A 55 -3.34 -8.43 -1.04
C PHE A 55 -3.10 -9.91 -1.24
N ALA A 56 -2.05 -10.43 -0.58
CA ALA A 56 -1.70 -11.83 -0.69
C ALA A 56 -2.84 -12.73 -0.18
N GLY A 57 -3.21 -13.72 -1.00
CA GLY A 57 -4.29 -14.67 -0.68
C GLY A 57 -5.71 -14.14 -0.90
N ASN A 58 -5.86 -12.96 -1.51
CA ASN A 58 -7.15 -12.31 -1.80
C ASN A 58 -8.12 -12.28 -0.60
N PRO A 59 -7.71 -11.72 0.55
CA PRO A 59 -8.55 -11.68 1.73
C PRO A 59 -9.84 -10.89 1.43
N PRO A 60 -10.98 -11.29 2.00
CA PRO A 60 -12.25 -10.63 1.73
C PRO A 60 -12.24 -9.20 2.30
N SER A 61 -12.99 -8.30 1.66
CA SER A 61 -12.93 -6.85 1.96
C SER A 61 -13.29 -6.50 3.41
N ASP A 62 -14.19 -7.26 4.02
CA ASP A 62 -14.59 -7.14 5.43
C ASP A 62 -13.41 -7.42 6.38
N ARG A 63 -12.60 -8.43 6.08
CA ARG A 63 -11.40 -8.74 6.86
C ARG A 63 -10.35 -7.64 6.74
N ILE A 64 -10.17 -7.09 5.54
CA ILE A 64 -9.26 -5.96 5.31
C ILE A 64 -9.74 -4.74 6.10
N GLU A 65 -11.03 -4.44 6.04
CA GLU A 65 -11.63 -3.31 6.75
C GLU A 65 -11.48 -3.44 8.27
N LEU A 66 -11.76 -4.63 8.82
CA LEU A 66 -11.58 -4.94 10.25
C LEU A 66 -10.13 -4.77 10.72
N ALA A 67 -9.15 -5.17 9.90
CA ALA A 67 -7.73 -5.06 10.25
C ALA A 67 -7.17 -3.64 10.03
N MET A 68 -7.68 -2.91 9.03
CA MET A 68 -7.15 -1.61 8.63
C MET A 68 -7.71 -0.46 9.46
N THR A 69 -9.00 -0.50 9.83
CA THR A 69 -9.63 0.56 10.65
C THR A 69 -8.87 0.87 11.95
N PRO A 70 -8.49 -0.10 12.80
CA PRO A 70 -7.75 0.21 14.03
C PRO A 70 -6.35 0.77 13.74
N VAL A 71 -5.74 0.38 12.61
CA VAL A 71 -4.43 0.90 12.20
C VAL A 71 -4.55 2.35 11.76
N LEU A 72 -5.54 2.70 10.92
CA LEU A 72 -5.77 4.08 10.51
C LEU A 72 -6.01 4.99 11.73
N ALA A 73 -6.85 4.54 12.67
CA ALA A 73 -7.09 5.25 13.92
C ALA A 73 -5.83 5.41 14.78
N ALA A 74 -4.98 4.36 14.87
CA ALA A 74 -3.76 4.41 15.69
C ALA A 74 -2.69 5.40 15.19
N TYR A 75 -2.74 5.77 13.89
CA TYR A 75 -1.80 6.71 13.27
C TYR A 75 -2.48 8.02 12.82
N ASP A 76 -3.68 8.32 13.35
CA ASP A 76 -4.48 9.52 13.03
C ASP A 76 -4.67 9.73 11.51
N LEU A 77 -4.81 8.63 10.75
CA LEU A 77 -5.01 8.66 9.31
C LEU A 77 -6.50 8.74 8.97
N PRO A 78 -6.90 9.56 7.97
CA PRO A 78 -8.27 9.57 7.49
C PRO A 78 -8.73 8.20 6.99
N GLU A 79 -10.00 7.86 7.24
CA GLU A 79 -10.61 6.61 6.81
C GLU A 79 -11.19 6.66 5.40
N ASP A 80 -10.82 7.65 4.59
CA ASP A 80 -11.29 7.79 3.22
C ASP A 80 -10.62 6.80 2.25
N GLU A 81 -11.17 6.72 1.04
CA GLU A 81 -10.71 5.77 0.02
C GLU A 81 -9.26 6.03 -0.43
N GLU A 82 -8.85 7.30 -0.54
CA GLU A 82 -7.49 7.65 -0.98
C GLU A 82 -6.45 7.16 0.04
N HIS A 83 -6.70 7.41 1.33
CA HIS A 83 -5.80 7.01 2.41
C HIS A 83 -5.74 5.50 2.58
N ARG A 84 -6.89 4.80 2.49
CA ARG A 84 -6.94 3.34 2.47
C ARG A 84 -6.08 2.77 1.33
N LEU A 85 -6.21 3.30 0.12
CA LEU A 85 -5.41 2.87 -1.03
C LEU A 85 -3.92 3.14 -0.84
N ARG A 86 -3.56 4.30 -0.28
CA ARG A 86 -2.16 4.67 0.00
C ARG A 86 -1.53 3.73 1.03
N VAL A 87 -2.23 3.47 2.13
CA VAL A 87 -1.83 2.51 3.17
C VAL A 87 -1.66 1.12 2.58
N GLY A 88 -2.63 0.65 1.80
CA GLY A 88 -2.53 -0.64 1.13
C GLY A 88 -1.35 -0.72 0.15
N SER A 89 -1.04 0.35 -0.58
CA SER A 89 0.12 0.39 -1.48
C SER A 89 1.45 0.27 -0.73
N VAL A 90 1.58 0.91 0.44
CA VAL A 90 2.79 0.80 1.28
C VAL A 90 2.96 -0.63 1.78
N LEU A 91 1.87 -1.27 2.21
CA LEU A 91 1.91 -2.66 2.69
C LEU A 91 2.25 -3.64 1.57
N ILE A 92 1.74 -3.43 0.36
CA ILE A 92 2.07 -4.25 -0.82
C ILE A 92 3.57 -4.15 -1.15
N ALA A 93 4.13 -2.94 -1.16
CA ALA A 93 5.56 -2.75 -1.38
C ALA A 93 6.38 -3.46 -0.27
N LEU A 94 5.93 -3.34 0.99
CA LEU A 94 6.61 -3.98 2.11
C LEU A 94 6.51 -5.51 2.06
N ARG A 95 5.41 -6.08 1.55
CA ARG A 95 5.30 -7.51 1.28
C ARG A 95 6.35 -7.95 0.27
N GLU A 96 6.53 -7.21 -0.82
CA GLU A 96 7.53 -7.54 -1.87
C GLU A 96 8.95 -7.55 -1.30
N GLU A 97 9.26 -6.67 -0.35
CA GLU A 97 10.58 -6.63 0.31
C GLU A 97 10.73 -7.67 1.44
N SER A 98 9.68 -7.84 2.25
CA SER A 98 9.76 -8.62 3.49
C SER A 98 9.28 -10.06 3.36
N GLY A 99 8.47 -10.37 2.35
CA GLY A 99 7.75 -11.64 2.20
C GLY A 99 6.54 -11.80 3.13
N ILE A 100 6.20 -10.78 3.93
CA ILE A 100 5.12 -10.87 4.93
C ILE A 100 3.81 -10.40 4.29
N PRO A 101 2.73 -11.20 4.33
CA PRO A 101 1.40 -10.78 3.88
C PRO A 101 0.89 -9.51 4.56
N GLU A 102 0.26 -8.62 3.79
CA GLU A 102 -0.21 -7.31 4.25
C GLU A 102 -1.20 -7.42 5.41
N ILE A 103 -2.04 -8.46 5.38
CA ILE A 103 -3.03 -8.67 6.44
C ILE A 103 -2.37 -9.00 7.77
N LEU A 104 -1.24 -9.72 7.76
CA LEU A 104 -0.50 -10.03 8.98
C LEU A 104 0.20 -8.78 9.53
N LEU A 105 0.69 -7.91 8.65
CA LEU A 105 1.25 -6.62 9.04
C LEU A 105 0.18 -5.71 9.66
N LEU A 106 -1.00 -5.61 9.05
CA LEU A 106 -2.12 -4.85 9.62
C LEU A 106 -2.55 -5.40 10.98
N GLU A 107 -2.75 -6.71 11.09
CA GLU A 107 -3.10 -7.36 12.35
C GLU A 107 -2.03 -7.15 13.43
N TYR A 108 -0.75 -7.19 13.06
CA TYR A 108 0.36 -6.96 13.99
C TYR A 108 0.42 -5.50 14.44
N MET A 109 0.35 -4.54 13.51
CA MET A 109 0.32 -3.10 13.83
C MET A 109 -0.89 -2.71 14.68
N GLY A 110 -2.04 -3.35 14.48
CA GLY A 110 -3.22 -3.12 15.31
C GLY A 110 -3.07 -3.61 16.76
N ARG A 111 -2.25 -4.65 16.99
CA ARG A 111 -1.94 -5.15 18.35
C ARG A 111 -0.74 -4.45 18.98
N HIS A 112 0.20 -4.01 18.16
CA HIS A 112 1.47 -3.43 18.56
C HIS A 112 1.69 -2.10 17.82
N PRO A 113 0.96 -1.03 18.19
CA PRO A 113 1.15 0.27 17.57
C PRO A 113 2.53 0.85 17.95
N PHE A 114 3.15 1.56 17.02
CA PHE A 114 4.42 2.25 17.21
C PHE A 114 4.15 3.76 17.33
N PRO A 115 3.92 4.29 18.55
CA PRO A 115 3.56 5.70 18.71
C PRO A 115 4.74 6.62 18.36
N GLY A 116 4.44 7.80 17.84
CA GLY A 116 5.43 8.84 17.55
C GLY A 116 6.24 8.64 16.27
N VAL A 117 5.88 7.65 15.45
CA VAL A 117 6.44 7.46 14.10
C VAL A 117 5.34 7.53 13.04
N THR A 118 5.72 7.76 11.79
CA THR A 118 4.78 7.76 10.67
C THR A 118 4.28 6.34 10.37
N PHE A 119 3.14 6.21 9.69
CA PHE A 119 2.61 4.90 9.28
C PHE A 119 3.63 4.06 8.49
N ALA A 120 4.37 4.67 7.56
CA ALA A 120 5.36 3.95 6.75
C ALA A 120 6.51 3.41 7.59
N GLU A 121 7.01 4.20 8.55
CA GLU A 121 8.03 3.77 9.51
C GLU A 121 7.49 2.67 10.42
N ALA A 122 6.27 2.83 10.93
CA ALA A 122 5.61 1.83 11.76
C ALA A 122 5.41 0.51 11.02
N ALA A 123 5.04 0.55 9.74
CA ALA A 123 4.90 -0.65 8.92
C ALA A 123 6.25 -1.36 8.76
N ALA A 124 7.33 -0.63 8.47
CA ALA A 124 8.66 -1.18 8.38
C ALA A 124 9.12 -1.80 9.72
N LEU A 125 8.90 -1.11 10.84
CA LEU A 125 9.19 -1.62 12.18
C LEU A 125 8.37 -2.88 12.50
N ALA A 126 7.09 -2.89 12.14
CA ALA A 126 6.22 -4.05 12.28
C ALA A 126 6.75 -5.25 11.49
N ALA A 127 7.20 -5.07 10.26
CA ALA A 127 7.78 -6.16 9.48
C ALA A 127 9.06 -6.73 10.11
N VAL A 128 9.92 -5.87 10.66
CA VAL A 128 11.13 -6.31 11.39
C VAL A 128 10.75 -7.05 12.67
N ALA A 129 9.87 -6.47 13.49
CA ALA A 129 9.44 -7.05 14.75
C ALA A 129 8.71 -8.38 14.53
N TYR A 130 7.84 -8.46 13.52
CA TYR A 130 7.15 -9.69 13.15
C TYR A 130 8.11 -10.83 12.82
N LYS A 131 9.20 -10.56 12.09
CA LYS A 131 10.23 -11.57 11.77
C LYS A 131 11.00 -12.03 13.00
N VAL A 132 11.26 -11.11 13.94
CA VAL A 132 11.92 -11.43 15.21
C VAL A 132 11.02 -12.35 16.06
N ASP A 133 9.73 -12.05 16.11
CA ASP A 133 8.75 -12.83 16.86
C ASP A 133 8.42 -14.17 16.18
N HIS A 134 8.57 -14.24 14.85
CA HIS A 134 8.27 -15.42 14.03
C HIS A 134 9.51 -15.82 13.21
N PRO A 135 10.57 -16.35 13.86
CA PRO A 135 11.78 -16.78 13.18
C PRO A 135 11.45 -17.98 12.27
N GLY A 136 11.26 -17.69 10.98
CA GLY A 136 10.77 -18.67 9.99
C GLY A 136 9.71 -18.13 9.03
N ALA A 137 9.13 -16.95 9.32
CA ALA A 137 8.21 -16.28 8.41
C ALA A 137 8.88 -15.78 7.10
N SER A 138 10.20 -15.93 6.97
CA SER A 138 10.94 -15.66 5.74
C SER A 138 10.92 -16.90 4.85
N GLY A 139 9.85 -17.11 4.09
CA GLY A 139 9.87 -18.15 3.07
C GLY A 139 8.55 -18.37 2.33
N GLY A 140 8.59 -18.21 1.01
CA GLY A 140 7.70 -18.90 0.09
C GLY A 140 6.97 -17.99 -0.89
N GLY A 141 7.61 -17.70 -2.02
CA GLY A 141 7.02 -17.08 -3.21
C GLY A 141 8.01 -17.11 -4.35
#